data_AF-A0A2G5TLC0-F1
#
_entry.id   AF-A0A2G5TLC0-F1
#
_cell.length_a   1.000
_cell.length_b   1.000
_cell.length_c   1.000
_cell.angle_alpha   90.00
_cell.angle_beta   90.00
_cell.angle_gamma   90.00
#
_symmetry.space_group_name_H-M   'P 1'
#
loop_
_entity.id
_entity.type
_entity.pdbx_description
1 polymer ?
#
loop_
_entity_poly.entity_id
_entity_poly.type
_entity_poly.pdbx_seq_one_letter_code
_entity_poly.pdbx_strand_id
1 'polypeptide(L)'
;MNVSLISVLFFLVTSCEGYRRVHRIRYDSTQLRVYLFSDSNVTSTYFESQAQIYIIKHPTVPITFDNISYYWNGLFQKSEEAEKVCKYGLTELDVELFNARFSNGTNPAALFFECSKWDECCGTKCCNNITGFLVTYGIN
;
A
#
# COMPACT_ATOMS: atom_id res chain seq x y z
N MET A 1 -44.06 -43.42 40.88
CA MET A 1 -43.61 -44.47 39.95
C MET A 1 -44.26 -44.23 38.59
N ASN A 2 -43.54 -43.66 37.63
CA ASN A 2 -43.22 -44.32 36.36
C ASN A 2 -42.57 -43.33 35.39
N VAL A 3 -41.44 -43.78 34.86
CA VAL A 3 -40.53 -43.13 33.93
C VAL A 3 -40.89 -43.59 32.52
N SER A 4 -40.87 -42.68 31.54
CA SER A 4 -40.62 -42.99 30.12
C SER A 4 -40.37 -41.67 29.37
N LEU A 5 -39.12 -41.20 29.19
CA LEU A 5 -38.18 -41.50 28.09
C LEU A 5 -38.75 -41.26 26.68
N ILE A 6 -38.66 -40.02 26.18
CA ILE A 6 -38.31 -39.74 24.78
C ILE A 6 -37.35 -38.54 24.76
N SER A 7 -36.11 -38.83 24.43
CA SER A 7 -35.08 -37.89 24.00
C SER A 7 -35.40 -37.35 22.60
N VAL A 8 -34.96 -36.13 22.29
CA VAL A 8 -34.21 -35.76 21.06
C VAL A 8 -34.13 -34.22 20.97
N LEU A 9 -32.91 -33.72 21.19
CA LEU A 9 -32.24 -32.62 20.52
C LEU A 9 -33.11 -31.46 19.97
N PHE A 10 -33.06 -30.30 20.65
CA PHE A 10 -33.08 -29.02 19.94
C PHE A 10 -31.83 -28.23 20.33
N PHE A 11 -30.95 -28.13 19.34
CA PHE A 11 -29.66 -27.49 19.39
C PHE A 11 -29.78 -26.03 19.84
N LEU A 12 -28.84 -25.64 20.70
CA LEU A 12 -28.46 -24.26 20.98
C LEU A 12 -28.16 -23.56 19.65
N VAL A 13 -29.11 -22.79 19.13
CA VAL A 13 -28.83 -21.78 18.11
C VAL A 13 -28.31 -20.55 18.84
N THR A 14 -27.10 -20.65 19.39
CA THR A 14 -26.27 -19.46 19.60
C THR A 14 -25.89 -18.99 18.21
N SER A 15 -26.61 -17.98 17.73
CA SER A 15 -26.23 -17.19 16.57
C SER A 15 -24.89 -16.53 16.85
N CYS A 16 -23.80 -17.23 16.54
CA CYS A 16 -22.55 -16.60 16.19
C CYS A 16 -22.78 -15.91 14.85
N GLU A 17 -23.41 -14.73 14.87
CA GLU A 17 -23.26 -13.75 13.79
C GLU A 17 -21.79 -13.32 13.80
N GLY A 18 -20.97 -14.15 13.17
CA GLY A 18 -19.61 -13.81 12.80
C GLY A 18 -19.70 -12.65 11.83
N TYR A 19 -19.67 -11.43 12.36
CA TYR A 19 -19.38 -10.23 11.59
C TYR A 19 -17.95 -10.41 11.06
N ARG A 20 -17.85 -11.03 9.88
CA ARG A 20 -16.60 -11.28 9.19
C ARG A 20 -16.07 -9.91 8.79
N ARG A 21 -15.26 -9.30 9.67
CA ARG A 21 -14.51 -8.10 9.33
C ARG A 21 -13.62 -8.49 8.17
N VAL A 22 -14.01 -8.12 6.96
CA VAL A 22 -13.10 -8.05 5.83
C VAL A 22 -12.04 -7.05 6.27
N HIS A 23 -10.90 -7.56 6.74
CA HIS A 23 -9.72 -6.73 6.93
C HIS A 23 -9.36 -6.23 5.54
N ARG A 24 -9.84 -5.04 5.18
CA ARG A 24 -9.38 -4.33 4.00
C ARG A 24 -7.91 -4.03 4.27
N ILE A 25 -7.02 -4.80 3.65
CA ILE A 25 -5.59 -4.55 3.73
C ILE A 25 -5.40 -3.11 3.26
N ARG A 26 -4.88 -2.25 4.15
CA ARG A 26 -4.61 -0.86 3.83
C ARG A 26 -3.22 -0.80 3.22
N TYR A 27 -3.18 -0.59 1.91
CA TYR A 27 -1.93 -0.48 1.17
C TYR A 27 -1.42 0.96 1.22
N ASP A 28 -1.01 1.41 2.41
CA ASP A 28 -0.43 2.74 2.59
C ASP A 28 1.07 2.77 2.24
N SER A 29 1.72 3.93 2.44
CA SER A 29 3.14 4.13 2.12
C SER A 29 4.12 3.45 3.08
N THR A 30 3.68 2.72 4.10
CA THR A 30 4.56 2.20 5.17
C THR A 30 5.75 1.42 4.63
N GLN A 31 5.52 0.46 3.73
CA GLN A 31 6.63 -0.35 3.18
C GLN A 31 7.59 0.48 2.33
N LEU A 32 7.06 1.40 1.53
CA LEU A 32 7.87 2.31 0.71
C LEU A 32 8.71 3.24 1.59
N ARG A 33 8.13 3.78 2.66
CA ARG A 33 8.85 4.61 3.65
C ARG A 33 9.95 3.84 4.34
N VAL A 34 9.66 2.61 4.80
CA VAL A 34 10.67 1.75 5.43
C VAL A 34 11.83 1.52 4.47
N TYR A 35 11.57 1.19 3.21
CA TYR A 35 12.61 1.05 2.19
C TYR A 35 13.43 2.34 1.99
N LEU A 36 12.76 3.47 1.83
CA LEU A 36 13.42 4.74 1.51
C LEU A 36 14.24 5.34 2.65
N PHE A 37 13.78 5.17 3.90
CA PHE A 37 14.30 5.92 5.05
C PHE A 37 14.97 5.06 6.13
N SER A 38 14.88 3.73 6.07
CA SER A 38 15.54 2.86 7.07
C SER A 38 16.97 2.48 6.70
N ASP A 39 17.33 2.54 5.42
CA ASP A 39 18.68 2.28 4.92
C ASP A 39 19.32 3.61 4.46
N SER A 40 20.46 3.97 5.05
CA SER A 40 21.19 5.19 4.71
C SER A 40 21.71 5.21 3.27
N ASN A 41 22.05 4.04 2.71
CA ASN A 41 22.50 3.94 1.31
C ASN A 41 21.35 4.26 0.36
N VAL A 42 20.17 3.68 0.61
CA VAL A 42 18.96 3.98 -0.16
C VAL A 42 18.57 5.44 0.03
N THR A 43 18.55 5.93 1.27
CA THR A 43 18.21 7.31 1.60
C THR A 43 19.12 8.29 0.83
N SER A 44 20.44 8.10 0.89
CA SER A 44 21.42 9.00 0.25
C SER A 44 21.42 8.95 -1.29
N THR A 45 20.86 7.88 -1.86
CA THR A 45 20.66 7.75 -3.30
C THR A 45 19.59 8.73 -3.79
N TYR A 46 18.45 8.80 -3.09
CA TYR A 46 17.30 9.61 -3.52
C TYR A 46 17.25 10.99 -2.87
N PHE A 47 17.78 11.12 -1.64
CA PHE A 47 17.64 12.29 -0.80
C PHE A 47 18.96 12.82 -0.25
N GLU A 48 19.02 14.13 -0.06
CA GLU A 48 20.00 14.81 0.77
C GLU A 48 19.30 15.22 2.08
N SER A 49 19.85 14.82 3.22
CA SER A 49 19.28 15.14 4.53
C SER A 49 19.81 16.48 5.03
N GLN A 50 18.92 17.44 5.27
CA GLN A 50 19.24 18.76 5.83
C GLN A 50 18.30 19.06 7.00
N ALA A 51 18.84 18.99 8.23
CA ALA A 51 18.15 19.43 9.45
C ALA A 51 16.67 18.95 9.56
N GLN A 52 16.44 17.65 9.35
CA GLN A 52 15.13 16.95 9.38
C GLN A 52 14.25 17.08 8.12
N ILE A 53 14.75 17.71 7.06
CA ILE A 53 14.09 17.74 5.75
C ILE A 53 14.86 16.85 4.78
N TYR A 54 14.14 16.11 3.94
CA TYR A 54 14.70 15.30 2.86
C TYR A 54 14.59 16.04 1.53
N ILE A 55 15.71 16.52 0.99
CA ILE A 55 15.76 17.19 -0.30
C ILE A 55 15.94 16.15 -1.40
N ILE A 56 15.02 16.13 -2.38
CA ILE A 56 15.07 15.20 -3.51
C ILE A 56 16.24 15.58 -4.43
N LYS A 57 17.22 14.68 -4.61
CA LYS A 57 18.45 14.95 -5.39
C LYS A 57 18.20 14.95 -6.90
N HIS A 58 17.50 13.93 -7.38
CA HIS A 58 17.26 13.69 -8.81
C HIS A 58 15.78 13.42 -9.06
N PRO A 59 14.94 14.46 -9.13
CA PRO A 59 13.49 14.27 -9.19
C PRO A 59 13.01 13.62 -10.51
N THR A 60 13.84 13.64 -11.56
CA THR A 60 13.57 12.96 -12.84
C THR A 60 13.94 11.47 -12.83
N VAL A 61 14.69 11.01 -11.82
CA VAL A 61 15.01 9.59 -11.65
C VAL A 61 13.92 8.98 -10.76
N PRO A 62 13.20 7.94 -11.23
CA PRO A 62 12.16 7.32 -10.43
C PRO A 62 12.75 6.61 -9.21
N ILE A 63 11.95 6.53 -8.16
CA ILE A 63 12.22 5.62 -7.04
C ILE A 63 11.81 4.22 -7.49
N THR A 64 12.71 3.26 -7.45
CA THR A 64 12.39 1.86 -7.77
C THR A 64 12.25 1.04 -6.50
N PHE A 65 11.05 0.53 -6.25
CA PHE A 65 10.77 -0.33 -5.10
C PHE A 65 9.78 -1.43 -5.48
N ASP A 66 10.08 -2.68 -5.12
CA ASP A 66 9.20 -3.84 -5.40
C ASP A 66 8.87 -3.99 -6.90
N ASN A 67 9.86 -3.72 -7.77
CA ASN A 67 9.72 -3.68 -9.24
C ASN A 67 8.71 -2.64 -9.77
N ILE A 68 8.36 -1.64 -8.96
CA ILE A 68 7.52 -0.51 -9.33
C ILE A 68 8.38 0.76 -9.35
N SER A 69 8.27 1.52 -10.44
CA SER A 69 8.90 2.84 -10.58
C SER A 69 7.91 3.93 -10.16
N TYR A 70 8.25 4.67 -9.11
CA TYR A 70 7.46 5.77 -8.58
C TYR A 70 8.04 7.12 -9.04
N TYR A 71 7.19 7.96 -9.57
CA TYR A 71 7.53 9.28 -10.11
C TYR A 71 6.83 10.36 -9.30
N TRP A 72 7.54 11.46 -9.06
CA TRP A 72 6.94 12.62 -8.42
C TRP A 72 5.93 13.31 -9.35
N ASN A 73 4.93 13.97 -8.77
CA ASN A 73 3.92 14.70 -9.53
C ASN A 73 4.53 15.73 -10.50
N GLY A 74 4.03 15.75 -11.74
CA GLY A 74 4.52 16.65 -12.79
C GLY A 74 5.74 16.13 -13.56
N LEU A 75 6.38 15.04 -13.10
CA LEU A 75 7.53 14.42 -13.75
C LEU A 75 7.23 13.02 -14.29
N PHE A 76 6.03 12.52 -14.03
CA PHE A 76 5.56 11.27 -14.60
C PHE A 76 5.33 11.42 -16.10
N GLN A 77 6.08 10.66 -16.89
CA GLN A 77 5.80 10.43 -18.30
C GLN A 77 5.28 9.02 -18.45
N LYS A 78 4.03 8.91 -18.89
CA LYS A 78 3.38 7.62 -19.13
C LYS A 78 4.21 6.83 -20.15
N SER A 79 4.60 5.60 -19.82
CA SER A 79 5.25 4.71 -20.77
C SER A 79 4.26 4.28 -21.86
N GLU A 80 4.75 3.96 -23.07
CA GLU A 80 3.88 3.47 -24.15
C GLU A 80 3.19 2.15 -23.77
N GLU A 81 3.83 1.37 -22.91
CA GLU A 81 3.34 0.08 -22.38
C GLU A 81 2.40 0.26 -21.17
N ALA A 82 2.26 1.48 -20.63
CA ALA A 82 1.46 1.74 -19.46
C ALA A 82 -0.04 1.58 -19.75
N GLU A 83 -0.60 0.45 -19.39
CA GLU A 83 -2.03 0.22 -19.53
C GLU A 83 -2.83 0.90 -18.41
N LYS A 84 -2.24 1.02 -17.22
CA LYS A 84 -2.86 1.64 -16.05
C LYS A 84 -1.88 2.49 -15.26
N VAL A 85 -2.30 3.70 -14.92
CA VAL A 85 -1.51 4.65 -14.11
C VAL A 85 -2.22 4.88 -12.79
N CYS A 86 -1.51 4.68 -11.69
CA CYS A 86 -1.96 4.89 -10.34
C CYS A 86 -1.38 6.19 -9.77
N LYS A 87 -2.18 6.88 -8.96
CA LYS A 87 -1.78 8.08 -8.23
C LYS A 87 -1.95 7.84 -6.73
N TYR A 88 -0.87 7.99 -5.98
CA TYR A 88 -0.88 8.00 -4.53
C TYR A 88 -0.71 9.43 -4.02
N GLY A 89 -1.73 10.00 -3.38
CA GLY A 89 -1.65 11.33 -2.78
C GLY A 89 -0.86 11.28 -1.47
N LEU A 90 0.12 12.16 -1.32
CA LEU A 90 0.89 12.28 -0.09
C LEU A 90 0.12 13.12 0.93
N THR A 91 0.08 12.63 2.16
CA THR A 91 -0.63 13.20 3.30
C THR A 91 0.28 13.24 4.52
N GLU A 92 -0.14 13.93 5.59
CA GLU A 92 0.64 14.00 6.84
C GLU A 92 0.89 12.61 7.46
N LEU A 93 0.06 11.61 7.15
CA LEU A 93 0.25 10.22 7.59
C LEU A 93 1.48 9.54 6.96
N ASP A 94 2.02 10.12 5.88
CA ASP A 94 3.20 9.62 5.17
C ASP A 94 4.52 10.18 5.73
N VAL A 95 4.46 11.00 6.79
CA VAL A 95 5.58 11.46 7.64
C VAL A 95 6.82 11.91 6.84
N GLU A 96 7.88 11.12 6.75
CA GLU A 96 9.15 11.49 6.09
C GLU A 96 8.93 11.74 4.60
N LEU A 97 8.06 10.95 3.97
CA LEU A 97 7.73 11.08 2.55
C LEU A 97 6.93 12.36 2.27
N PHE A 98 6.07 12.78 3.20
CA PHE A 98 5.36 14.05 3.14
C PHE A 98 6.29 15.26 3.40
N ASN A 99 7.37 15.05 4.15
CA ASN A 99 8.38 16.06 4.44
C ASN A 99 9.48 16.17 3.36
N ALA A 100 9.44 15.32 2.33
CA ALA A 100 10.33 15.45 1.19
C ALA A 100 10.05 16.75 0.43
N ARG A 101 11.11 17.39 -0.08
CA ARG A 101 11.02 18.65 -0.84
C ARG A 101 11.85 18.56 -2.10
N PHE A 102 11.36 19.19 -3.17
CA PHE A 102 12.21 19.51 -4.31
C PHE A 102 13.24 20.57 -3.90
N SER A 103 14.34 20.67 -4.65
CA SER A 103 15.39 21.66 -4.40
C SER A 103 14.92 23.12 -4.46
N ASN A 104 13.80 23.38 -5.14
CA ASN A 104 13.13 24.69 -5.17
C ASN A 104 12.26 24.97 -3.92
N GLY A 105 12.24 24.07 -2.94
CA GLY A 105 11.47 24.18 -1.70
C GLY A 105 10.01 23.72 -1.79
N THR A 106 9.52 23.35 -2.97
CA THR A 106 8.14 22.88 -3.14
C THR A 106 7.95 21.43 -2.68
N ASN A 107 6.75 21.09 -2.23
CA ASN A 107 6.41 19.74 -1.79
C ASN A 107 5.84 18.93 -2.96
N PRO A 108 6.23 17.66 -3.12
CA PRO A 108 5.47 16.76 -3.97
C PRO A 108 4.08 16.51 -3.36
N ALA A 109 3.05 16.58 -4.19
CA ALA A 109 1.67 16.34 -3.79
C ALA A 109 1.25 14.86 -3.94
N ALA A 110 1.93 14.13 -4.82
CA ALA A 110 1.60 12.74 -5.12
C ALA A 110 2.77 11.99 -5.76
N LEU A 111 2.71 10.67 -5.64
CA LEU A 111 3.49 9.73 -6.44
C LEU A 111 2.61 9.14 -7.54
N PHE A 112 3.20 8.91 -8.70
CA PHE A 112 2.59 8.22 -9.83
C PHE A 112 3.39 6.97 -10.15
N PHE A 113 2.70 5.89 -10.47
CA PHE A 113 3.32 4.62 -10.82
C PHE A 113 2.41 3.83 -11.74
N GLU A 114 2.98 2.85 -12.43
CA GLU A 114 2.27 2.05 -13.42
C GLU A 114 1.92 0.68 -12.85
N CYS A 115 0.76 0.18 -13.23
CA CYS A 115 0.30 -1.17 -12.92
C CYS A 115 -0.14 -1.88 -14.19
N SER A 116 -0.20 -3.21 -14.14
CA SER A 116 -0.76 -4.00 -15.24
C SER A 116 -2.24 -3.67 -15.43
N LYS A 117 -2.78 -3.88 -16.64
CA LYS A 117 -4.21 -3.67 -16.93
C LYS A 117 -5.17 -4.41 -16.00
N TRP A 118 -4.76 -5.60 -15.52
CA TRP A 118 -5.58 -6.46 -14.67
C TRP A 118 -5.43 -6.16 -13.17
N ASP A 119 -4.51 -5.28 -12.81
CA ASP A 119 -4.29 -4.85 -11.43
C ASP A 119 -5.15 -3.63 -11.09
N GLU A 120 -5.35 -3.39 -9.80
CA GLU A 120 -5.98 -2.22 -9.21
C GLU A 120 -4.96 -1.37 -8.46
N CYS A 121 -5.26 -0.07 -8.36
CA CYS A 121 -4.46 0.88 -7.59
C CYS A 121 -4.78 0.74 -6.11
N CYS A 122 -3.96 -0.03 -5.40
CA CYS A 122 -4.05 -0.21 -3.97
C CYS A 122 -3.03 0.68 -3.26
N GLY A 123 -3.38 1.95 -3.07
CA GLY A 123 -2.51 2.96 -2.46
C GLY A 123 -1.13 3.04 -3.10
N THR A 124 -0.04 2.56 -2.46
CA THR A 124 1.30 2.53 -3.07
C THR A 124 1.65 1.22 -3.77
N LYS A 125 0.69 0.33 -4.06
CA LYS A 125 0.94 -0.96 -4.72
C LYS A 125 -0.08 -1.27 -5.81
N CYS A 126 0.30 -2.18 -6.70
CA CYS A 126 -0.61 -2.84 -7.62
C CYS A 126 -1.17 -4.09 -6.93
N CYS A 127 -2.49 -4.26 -6.93
CA CYS A 127 -3.16 -5.42 -6.33
C CYS A 127 -4.09 -6.07 -7.35
N ASN A 128 -4.09 -7.40 -7.44
CA ASN A 128 -5.11 -8.11 -8.21
C ASN A 128 -6.18 -8.65 -7.27
N ASN A 129 -7.45 -8.65 -7.71
CA ASN A 129 -8.55 -9.25 -6.91
C ASN A 129 -8.36 -10.76 -6.63
N ILE A 130 -7.40 -11.41 -7.29
CA ILE A 130 -7.08 -12.83 -7.11
C ILE A 130 -6.30 -13.07 -5.81
N THR A 131 -5.39 -12.18 -5.41
CA THR A 131 -4.59 -12.37 -4.18
C THR A 131 -5.39 -12.11 -2.90
N GLY A 132 -6.41 -11.24 -2.93
CA GLY A 132 -7.38 -11.12 -1.84
C GLY A 132 -8.16 -12.41 -1.59
N PHE A 133 -8.37 -13.23 -2.63
CA PHE A 133 -8.98 -14.55 -2.52
C PHE A 133 -7.98 -15.59 -1.97
N LEU A 134 -6.73 -15.61 -2.44
CA LEU A 134 -5.75 -16.62 -2.01
C LEU A 134 -5.30 -16.47 -0.54
N VAL A 135 -5.32 -15.26 0.05
CA VAL A 135 -5.09 -15.11 1.50
C VAL A 135 -6.26 -15.67 2.32
N THR A 136 -7.47 -15.75 1.75
CA THR A 136 -8.62 -16.39 2.43
C THR A 136 -8.61 -17.92 2.37
N TYR A 137 -7.82 -18.51 1.49
CA TYR A 137 -7.56 -19.95 1.45
C TYR A 137 -6.09 -20.18 1.77
N GLY A 138 -5.73 -19.99 3.05
CA GLY A 138 -4.46 -20.48 3.57
C GLY A 138 -4.34 -21.97 3.28
N ILE A 139 -3.57 -22.31 2.25
CA ILE A 139 -3.03 -23.65 2.06
C ILE A 139 -1.74 -23.63 2.89
N ASN A 140 -1.86 -24.09 4.14
CA ASN A 140 -0.71 -24.58 4.90
C ASN A 140 -0.13 -25.81 4.20
#